data_AF-A0A7C4GYA3-F1
#
_entry.id   AF-A0A7C4GYA3-F1
#
_cell.length_a   1.000
_cell.length_b   1.000
_cell.length_c   1.000
_cell.angle_alpha   90.00
_cell.angle_beta   90.00
_cell.angle_gamma   90.00
#
_symmetry.space_group_name_H-M   'P 1'
#
loop_
_entity.id
_entity.type
_entity.pdbx_description
1 polymer ?
#
loop_
_entity_poly.entity_id
_entity_poly.type
_entity_poly.pdbx_seq_one_letter_code
_entity_poly.pdbx_strand_id
1 'polypeptide(L)'
;MPQPYYSISPSMLKQMDFCPAIPWILSKTGWIEPPTESMRSAKEEADASYKERIASSLGLEKPYRIEVCLRDRETGLSGCIDIAAGSKRITVVEAKRYRRRRSQHFRTQLLAYAYLANRQIAPVERAILVMEERVELDIP
;
A
#
# COMPACT_ATOMS: atom_id res chain seq x y z
N MET A 1 25.75 -19.84 -1.46
CA MET A 1 25.25 -18.80 -2.39
C MET A 1 24.08 -18.10 -1.70
N PRO A 2 24.08 -16.77 -1.54
CA PRO A 2 22.91 -16.11 -0.97
C PRO A 2 21.76 -16.29 -1.95
N GLN A 3 20.63 -16.83 -1.48
CA GLN A 3 19.45 -16.96 -2.32
C GLN A 3 19.03 -15.56 -2.81
N PRO A 4 18.60 -15.39 -4.08
CA PRO A 4 18.02 -14.12 -4.50
C PRO A 4 16.79 -13.92 -3.61
N TYR A 5 16.83 -12.91 -2.74
CA TYR A 5 15.71 -12.59 -1.85
C TYR A 5 14.50 -12.26 -2.74
N TYR A 6 13.61 -13.24 -2.93
CA TYR A 6 12.30 -13.02 -3.54
C TYR A 6 11.56 -12.01 -2.66
N SER A 7 11.43 -10.79 -3.17
CA SER A 7 10.69 -9.73 -2.53
C SER A 7 9.21 -10.01 -2.69
N ILE A 8 8.52 -10.28 -1.59
CA ILE A 8 7.07 -10.36 -1.58
C ILE A 8 6.56 -8.92 -1.52
N SER A 9 5.69 -8.53 -2.45
CA SER A 9 5.07 -7.20 -2.44
C SER A 9 3.62 -7.26 -1.95
N PRO A 10 3.09 -6.19 -1.32
CA PRO A 10 1.66 -6.07 -1.04
C PRO A 10 0.78 -6.23 -2.29
N SER A 11 1.28 -5.80 -3.46
CA SER A 11 0.63 -6.02 -4.77
C SER A 11 0.55 -7.50 -5.17
N MET A 12 1.49 -8.33 -4.71
CA MET A 12 1.44 -9.77 -4.87
C MET A 12 0.53 -10.42 -3.81
N LEU A 13 0.63 -10.00 -2.55
CA LEU A 13 -0.20 -10.54 -1.46
C LEU A 13 -1.69 -10.35 -1.73
N LYS A 14 -2.10 -9.19 -2.24
CA LYS A 14 -3.51 -8.93 -2.57
C LYS A 14 -4.08 -9.86 -3.65
N GLN A 15 -3.23 -10.55 -4.41
CA GLN A 15 -3.68 -11.53 -5.40
C GLN A 15 -4.22 -12.80 -4.75
N MET A 16 -3.84 -13.08 -3.49
CA MET A 16 -4.39 -14.21 -2.72
C MET A 16 -5.90 -14.11 -2.55
N ASP A 17 -6.44 -12.89 -2.48
CA ASP A 17 -7.89 -12.66 -2.35
C ASP A 17 -8.67 -13.06 -3.61
N PHE A 18 -7.99 -13.20 -4.75
CA PHE A 18 -8.57 -13.73 -5.98
C PHE A 18 -8.30 -15.23 -6.12
N CYS A 19 -7.03 -15.64 -6.01
CA CYS A 19 -6.62 -17.03 -6.07
C CYS A 19 -5.23 -17.23 -5.41
N PRO A 20 -5.10 -18.12 -4.41
CA PRO A 20 -3.82 -18.40 -3.74
C PRO A 20 -2.70 -18.89 -4.67
N ALA A 21 -3.04 -19.46 -5.83
CA ALA A 21 -2.04 -19.90 -6.80
C ALA A 21 -1.36 -18.74 -7.55
N ILE A 22 -2.02 -17.57 -7.68
CA ILE A 22 -1.48 -16.44 -8.46
C ILE A 22 -0.13 -15.96 -7.91
N PRO A 23 0.04 -15.66 -6.61
CA PRO A 23 1.34 -15.28 -6.06
C PRO A 23 2.45 -16.29 -6.35
N TRP A 24 2.15 -17.59 -6.23
CA TRP A 24 3.11 -18.65 -6.54
C TRP A 24 3.51 -18.61 -8.01
N ILE A 25 2.55 -18.52 -8.93
CA ILE A 25 2.82 -18.42 -10.37
C ILE A 25 3.71 -17.21 -10.67
N LEU A 26 3.35 -16.02 -10.18
CA LEU A 26 4.13 -14.80 -10.38
C LEU A 26 5.56 -14.94 -9.85
N SER A 27 5.73 -15.56 -8.67
CA SER A 27 7.05 -15.79 -8.07
C SER A 27 7.92 -16.76 -8.87
N LYS A 28 7.31 -17.71 -9.59
CA LYS A 28 8.03 -18.73 -10.38
C LYS A 28 8.33 -18.28 -11.80
N THR A 29 7.43 -17.51 -12.41
CA THR A 29 7.58 -17.07 -13.80
C THR A 29 8.27 -15.73 -13.93
N GLY A 30 8.28 -14.91 -12.86
CA GLY A 30 8.73 -13.53 -12.93
C GLY A 30 7.83 -12.65 -13.80
N TRP A 31 6.62 -13.12 -14.14
CA TRP A 31 5.68 -12.39 -14.97
C TRP A 31 5.25 -11.09 -14.30
N ILE A 32 5.26 -10.00 -15.07
CA ILE A 32 4.80 -8.68 -14.65
C ILE A 32 3.61 -8.32 -15.53
N GLU A 33 2.44 -8.12 -14.92
CA GLU A 33 1.26 -7.67 -15.64
C GLU A 33 1.51 -6.27 -16.22
N PRO A 34 1.28 -6.06 -17.54
CA PRO A 34 1.45 -4.76 -18.14
C PRO A 34 0.43 -3.76 -17.56
N PRO A 35 0.81 -2.49 -17.34
CA PRO A 35 -0.11 -1.50 -16.80
C PRO A 35 -1.21 -1.18 -17.80
N THR A 36 -2.46 -1.20 -17.32
CA THR A 36 -3.62 -0.69 -18.08
C THR A 36 -3.55 0.83 -18.22
N GLU A 37 -4.33 1.40 -19.14
CA GLU A 37 -4.41 2.86 -19.32
C GLU A 37 -4.76 3.58 -18.01
N SER A 38 -5.78 3.10 -17.28
CA SER A 38 -6.13 3.64 -15.96
C SER A 38 -4.96 3.60 -14.96
N MET A 39 -4.09 2.58 -15.01
CA MET A 39 -2.93 2.53 -14.12
C MET A 39 -1.87 3.55 -14.51
N ARG A 40 -1.72 3.86 -15.79
CA ARG A 40 -0.79 4.89 -16.28
C ARG A 40 -1.27 6.27 -15.87
N SER A 41 -2.53 6.61 -16.16
CA SER A 41 -3.14 7.89 -15.75
C SER A 41 -3.12 8.06 -14.24
N ALA A 42 -3.44 7.02 -13.46
CA ALA A 42 -3.37 7.09 -12.00
C ALA A 42 -1.95 7.38 -11.49
N LYS A 43 -0.90 6.89 -12.15
CA LYS A 43 0.49 7.14 -11.75
C LYS A 43 0.88 8.62 -11.94
N GLU A 44 0.33 9.27 -12.95
CA GLU A 44 0.56 10.70 -13.22
C GLU A 44 -0.32 11.59 -12.34
N GLU A 45 -1.58 11.20 -12.11
CA GLU A 45 -2.56 11.99 -11.37
C GLU A 45 -2.45 11.86 -9.84
N ALA A 46 -2.01 10.69 -9.33
CA ALA A 46 -1.87 10.43 -7.89
C ALA A 46 -0.45 10.70 -7.39
N ASP A 47 0.07 11.89 -7.71
CA ASP A 47 1.39 12.35 -7.32
C ASP A 47 1.50 12.69 -5.82
N ALA A 48 2.65 13.21 -5.41
CA ALA A 48 2.87 13.61 -4.02
C ALA A 48 1.90 14.71 -3.56
N SER A 49 1.58 15.68 -4.43
CA SER A 49 0.64 16.76 -4.10
C SER A 49 -0.77 16.23 -3.85
N TYR A 50 -1.24 15.30 -4.67
CA TYR A 50 -2.52 14.60 -4.46
C TYR A 50 -2.55 13.89 -3.10
N LYS A 51 -1.48 13.18 -2.74
CA LYS A 51 -1.38 12.45 -1.47
C LYS A 51 -1.32 13.41 -0.26
N GLU A 52 -0.61 14.53 -0.36
CA GLU A 52 -0.61 15.56 0.68
C GLU A 52 -1.98 16.22 0.87
N ARG A 53 -2.74 16.44 -0.21
CA ARG A 53 -4.12 16.92 -0.13
C ARG A 53 -5.02 15.94 0.61
N ILE A 54 -4.91 14.64 0.33
CA ILE A 54 -5.63 13.60 1.08
C ILE A 54 -5.25 13.62 2.56
N ALA A 55 -3.97 13.65 2.89
CA ALA A 55 -3.53 13.69 4.29
C ALA A 55 -4.11 14.91 5.04
N SER A 56 -4.12 16.06 4.36
CA SER A 56 -4.66 17.32 4.89
C SER A 56 -6.18 17.29 5.04
N SER A 57 -6.91 16.77 4.06
CA SER A 57 -8.39 16.70 4.11
C SER A 57 -8.90 15.73 5.17
N LEU A 58 -8.13 14.68 5.47
CA LEU A 58 -8.38 13.74 6.55
C LEU A 58 -8.00 14.29 7.93
N GLY A 59 -7.37 15.47 8.02
CA GLY A 59 -6.94 16.06 9.28
C GLY A 59 -5.87 15.25 10.01
N LEU A 60 -4.99 14.55 9.28
CA LEU A 60 -3.98 13.69 9.89
C LEU A 60 -2.91 14.50 10.62
N GLU A 61 -2.29 13.91 11.64
CA GLU A 61 -1.18 14.53 12.36
C GLU A 61 0.07 14.61 11.48
N LYS A 62 0.78 15.74 11.51
CA LYS A 62 2.09 15.87 10.87
C LYS A 62 3.19 15.14 11.67
N PRO A 63 4.32 14.75 11.04
CA PRO A 63 4.67 14.95 9.64
C PRO A 63 3.95 13.97 8.71
N TYR A 64 3.69 14.41 7.47
CA TYR A 64 3.31 13.50 6.39
C TYR A 64 4.57 12.99 5.71
N ARG A 65 4.67 11.68 5.56
CA ARG A 65 5.69 11.04 4.75
C ARG A 65 4.97 10.38 3.58
N ILE A 66 5.30 10.82 2.37
CA ILE A 66 4.66 10.39 1.13
C ILE A 66 5.55 9.36 0.45
N GLU A 67 4.96 8.28 -0.08
CA GLU A 67 5.68 7.21 -0.79
C GLU A 67 6.82 6.57 0.03
N VAL A 68 6.49 6.13 1.23
CA VAL A 68 7.46 5.52 2.15
C VAL A 68 7.71 4.06 1.79
N CYS A 69 8.84 3.79 1.14
CA CYS A 69 9.26 2.43 0.79
C CYS A 69 9.96 1.73 1.97
N LEU A 70 9.42 0.58 2.38
CA LEU A 70 9.91 -0.22 3.51
C LEU A 70 10.23 -1.64 3.08
N ARG A 71 11.11 -2.30 3.84
CA ARG A 71 11.46 -3.72 3.62
C ARG A 71 11.72 -4.42 4.94
N ASP A 72 10.88 -5.39 5.26
CA ASP A 72 11.08 -6.32 6.36
C ASP A 72 11.94 -7.49 5.89
N ARG A 73 13.20 -7.54 6.35
CA ARG A 73 14.16 -8.59 5.93
C ARG A 73 13.82 -9.97 6.49
N GLU A 74 13.09 -10.02 7.60
CA GLU A 74 12.70 -11.28 8.25
C GLU A 74 11.63 -12.00 7.43
N THR A 75 10.60 -11.29 7.00
CA THR A 75 9.51 -11.86 6.19
C THR A 75 9.75 -11.78 4.68
N GLY A 76 10.70 -10.96 4.23
CA GLY A 76 10.91 -10.67 2.81
C GLY A 76 9.87 -9.72 2.20
N LEU A 77 8.94 -9.20 3.00
CA LEU A 77 7.91 -8.26 2.54
C LEU A 77 8.51 -6.88 2.29
N SER A 78 8.20 -6.29 1.14
CA SER A 78 8.57 -4.91 0.84
C SER A 78 7.57 -4.22 -0.07
N GLY A 79 7.37 -2.92 0.15
CA GLY A 79 6.50 -2.09 -0.67
C GLY A 79 6.55 -0.64 -0.23
N CYS A 80 5.85 0.22 -0.99
CA CYS A 80 5.80 1.65 -0.74
C CYS A 80 4.40 2.05 -0.29
N ILE A 81 4.35 2.64 0.89
CA ILE A 81 3.14 3.17 1.51
C ILE A 81 2.84 4.53 0.89
N ASP A 82 1.61 4.78 0.46
CA ASP A 82 1.26 6.09 -0.13
C ASP A 82 1.44 7.23 0.87
N ILE A 83 0.91 7.09 2.08
CA ILE A 83 1.02 8.10 3.15
C ILE A 83 1.23 7.42 4.50
N ALA A 84 2.24 7.89 5.25
CA ALA A 84 2.38 7.64 6.67
C ALA A 84 2.39 8.99 7.42
N ALA A 85 1.44 9.19 8.33
CA ALA A 85 1.23 10.44 9.05
C ALA A 85 1.38 10.25 10.56
N GLY A 86 1.96 11.23 11.25
CA GLY A 86 2.23 11.20 12.70
C GLY A 86 3.67 10.85 13.06
N SER A 87 3.97 10.84 14.35
CA SER A 87 5.34 10.67 14.87
C SER A 87 5.48 9.51 15.86
N LYS A 88 4.75 9.55 16.98
CA LYS A 88 4.81 8.53 18.05
C LYS A 88 3.91 7.34 17.77
N ARG A 89 2.73 7.62 17.25
CA ARG A 89 1.79 6.68 16.66
C ARG A 89 1.47 7.21 15.27
N ILE A 90 1.23 6.30 14.33
CA ILE A 90 1.05 6.68 12.94
C ILE A 90 -0.23 6.15 12.35
N THR A 91 -0.81 6.97 11.48
CA THR A 91 -1.87 6.57 10.56
C THR A 91 -1.26 6.24 9.20
N VAL A 92 -1.67 5.11 8.64
CA VAL A 92 -1.22 4.66 7.31
C VAL A 92 -2.38 4.81 6.34
N VAL A 93 -2.14 5.37 5.16
CA VAL A 93 -3.18 5.54 4.13
C VAL A 93 -2.75 4.89 2.82
N GLU A 94 -3.65 4.12 2.24
CA GLU A 94 -3.60 3.65 0.84
C GLU A 94 -4.56 4.50 0.01
N ALA A 95 -4.06 5.19 -1.02
CA ALA A 95 -4.85 6.13 -1.81
C ALA A 95 -5.03 5.63 -3.25
N LYS A 96 -6.26 5.37 -3.67
CA LYS A 96 -6.61 5.01 -5.05
C LYS A 96 -7.28 6.16 -5.77
N ARG A 97 -6.76 6.50 -6.95
CA ARG A 97 -7.31 7.56 -7.79
C ARG A 97 -8.74 7.29 -8.25
N TYR A 98 -9.03 6.03 -8.59
CA TYR A 98 -10.31 5.59 -9.13
C TYR A 98 -10.98 4.58 -8.20
N ARG A 99 -12.31 4.65 -8.11
CA ARG A 99 -13.13 3.71 -7.34
C ARG A 99 -13.19 2.35 -8.02
N ARG A 100 -13.32 1.29 -7.23
CA ARG A 100 -13.59 -0.07 -7.71
C ARG A 100 -14.82 -0.64 -7.02
N ARG A 101 -15.63 -1.42 -7.75
CA ARG A 101 -16.81 -2.10 -7.18
C ARG A 101 -16.45 -3.17 -6.14
N ARG A 102 -15.30 -3.85 -6.32
CA ARG A 102 -14.75 -4.83 -5.38
C ARG A 102 -13.40 -4.31 -4.89
N SER A 103 -13.26 -4.14 -3.58
CA SER A 103 -12.11 -3.46 -2.94
C SER A 103 -11.41 -4.30 -1.87
N GLN A 104 -11.85 -5.54 -1.63
CA GLN A 104 -11.31 -6.40 -0.57
C GLN A 104 -9.79 -6.61 -0.68
N HIS A 105 -9.27 -6.78 -1.90
CA HIS A 105 -7.84 -6.88 -2.18
C HIS A 105 -7.05 -5.63 -1.76
N PHE A 106 -7.66 -4.45 -1.76
CA PHE A 106 -7.01 -3.25 -1.23
C PHE A 106 -6.96 -3.24 0.30
N ARG A 107 -7.88 -3.91 1.01
CA ARG A 107 -7.77 -4.11 2.46
C ARG A 107 -6.53 -4.95 2.79
N THR A 108 -6.29 -6.04 2.05
CA THR A 108 -5.08 -6.86 2.22
C THR A 108 -3.81 -6.05 1.95
N GLN A 109 -3.82 -5.24 0.89
CA GLN A 109 -2.71 -4.32 0.60
C GLN A 109 -2.47 -3.32 1.74
N LEU A 110 -3.52 -2.66 2.22
CA LEU A 110 -3.47 -1.69 3.32
C LEU A 110 -2.94 -2.32 4.62
N LEU A 111 -3.42 -3.50 5.00
CA LEU A 111 -2.97 -4.19 6.21
C LEU A 111 -1.52 -4.64 6.11
N ALA A 112 -1.05 -5.07 4.92
CA ALA A 112 0.35 -5.38 4.69
C ALA A 112 1.25 -4.13 4.87
N TYR A 113 0.79 -2.96 4.43
CA TYR A 113 1.48 -1.69 4.67
C TYR A 113 1.45 -1.27 6.14
N ALA A 114 0.32 -1.43 6.83
CA ALA A 114 0.25 -1.20 8.27
C ALA A 114 1.23 -2.09 9.04
N TYR A 115 1.32 -3.37 8.68
CA TYR A 115 2.33 -4.29 9.26
C TYR A 115 3.77 -3.79 9.04
N LEU A 116 4.13 -3.39 7.81
CA LEU A 116 5.47 -2.87 7.50
C LEU A 116 5.79 -1.62 8.32
N ALA A 117 4.85 -0.66 8.37
CA ALA A 117 5.01 0.58 9.12
C ALA A 117 5.14 0.33 10.63
N ASN A 118 4.31 -0.57 11.17
CA ASN A 118 4.32 -0.93 12.58
C ASN A 118 5.66 -1.55 13.03
N ARG A 119 6.33 -2.27 12.13
CA ARG A 119 7.63 -2.90 12.41
C ARG A 119 8.83 -1.98 12.26
N GLN A 120 8.76 -0.98 11.38
CA GLN A 120 9.95 -0.23 10.94
C GLN A 120 9.90 1.27 11.24
N ILE A 121 8.71 1.84 11.46
CA ILE A 121 8.54 3.28 11.66
C ILE A 121 8.10 3.56 13.10
N ALA A 122 6.86 3.21 13.45
CA ALA A 122 6.23 3.50 14.72
C ALA A 122 4.94 2.67 14.84
N PRO A 123 4.38 2.47 16.05
CA PRO A 123 3.11 1.79 16.22
C PRO A 123 2.01 2.39 15.34
N VAL A 124 1.37 1.54 14.53
CA VAL A 124 0.22 1.95 13.72
C VAL A 124 -1.03 1.91 14.57
N GLU A 125 -1.76 3.02 14.60
CA GLU A 125 -3.02 3.15 15.36
C GLU A 125 -4.25 3.28 14.47
N ARG A 126 -4.05 3.43 13.17
CA ARG A 126 -5.13 3.57 12.20
C ARG A 126 -4.63 3.26 10.80
N ALA A 127 -5.44 2.58 10.01
CA ALA A 127 -5.15 2.28 8.61
C ALA A 127 -6.38 2.64 7.75
N ILE A 128 -6.19 3.52 6.77
CA ILE A 128 -7.27 4.11 5.98
C ILE A 128 -7.11 3.76 4.49
N LEU A 129 -8.20 3.34 3.86
CA LEU A 129 -8.29 3.21 2.41
C LEU A 129 -9.09 4.39 1.86
N VAL A 130 -8.47 5.17 0.98
CA VAL A 130 -9.14 6.27 0.27
C VAL A 130 -9.31 5.88 -1.19
N MET A 131 -10.51 6.10 -1.74
CA MET A 131 -10.76 6.03 -3.18
C MET A 131 -11.51 7.25 -3.65
N GLU A 132 -11.05 7.89 -4.74
CA GLU A 132 -11.68 9.12 -5.25
C GLU A 132 -11.90 10.15 -4.13
N GLU A 133 -10.86 10.34 -3.30
CA GLU A 133 -10.87 11.27 -2.15
C GLU A 133 -11.91 10.97 -1.06
N ARG A 134 -12.55 9.79 -1.09
CA ARG A 134 -13.49 9.32 -0.06
C ARG A 134 -12.89 8.19 0.76
N VAL A 135 -13.15 8.20 2.06
CA VAL A 135 -12.80 7.09 2.95
C VAL A 135 -13.71 5.91 2.65
N GLU A 136 -13.12 4.82 2.16
CA GLU A 136 -13.85 3.58 1.88
C GLU A 136 -13.65 2.54 3.00
N LEU A 137 -12.53 2.60 3.71
CA LEU A 137 -12.27 1.76 4.88
C LEU A 137 -11.44 2.54 5.89
N ASP A 138 -11.74 2.34 7.16
CA ASP A 138 -11.06 2.96 8.28
C ASP A 138 -10.95 1.93 9.40
N ILE A 139 -9.73 1.46 9.65
CA ILE A 139 -9.43 0.41 10.62
C ILE A 139 -8.65 1.05 11.78
N PRO A 140 -9.18 1.05 13.01
CA PRO A 140 -8.45 1.48 14.20
C PRO A 140 -7.41 0.45 14.66
#